data_AF-A0A6L5XBL8-F1
#
_entry.id   AF-A0A6L5XBL8-F1
#
_cell.length_a   1.000
_cell.length_b   1.000
_cell.length_c   1.000
_cell.angle_alpha   90.00
_cell.angle_beta   90.00
_cell.angle_gamma   90.00
#
_symmetry.space_group_name_H-M   'P 1'
#
loop_
_entity.id
_entity.type
_entity.pdbx_description
1 polymer ?
#
loop_
_entity_poly.entity_id
_entity_poly.type
_entity_poly.pdbx_seq_one_letter_code
_entity_poly.pdbx_strand_id
1 'polypeptide(L)'
;MEIPVKVRQAAQYLVKMYGDHLEHLGQYHGAEAFYYHFPDDVTAGFPPVYLIKDDEIREVNEFEALEIIGSFVENLSESDIK
;
A
#
# COMPACT_ATOMS: atom_id res chain seq x y z
N MET A 1 1.07 4.51 13.17
CA MET A 1 2.04 3.41 13.32
C MET A 1 3.30 3.80 12.57
N GLU A 2 4.50 3.45 13.05
CA GLU A 2 5.72 3.73 12.28
C GLU A 2 5.91 2.69 11.17
N ILE A 3 6.35 3.13 9.99
CA ILE A 3 6.62 2.24 8.85
C ILE A 3 7.93 1.46 9.09
N PRO A 4 7.92 0.11 9.08
CA PRO A 4 9.11 -0.69 9.30
C PRO A 4 10.21 -0.42 8.26
N VAL A 5 11.48 -0.46 8.71
CA VAL A 5 12.65 -0.20 7.85
C VAL A 5 12.68 -1.09 6.60
N LYS A 6 12.27 -2.35 6.71
CA LYS A 6 12.22 -3.28 5.57
C LYS A 6 11.22 -2.87 4.48
N VAL A 7 10.10 -2.24 4.85
CA VAL A 7 9.15 -1.68 3.88
C VAL A 7 9.80 -0.52 3.14
N ARG A 8 10.48 0.39 3.86
CA ARG A 8 11.22 1.52 3.25
C ARG A 8 12.35 1.05 2.33
N GLN A 9 13.00 -0.07 2.69
CA GLN A 9 14.04 -0.68 1.85
C GLN A 9 13.47 -1.31 0.58
N ALA A 10 12.34 -2.04 0.67
CA ALA A 10 11.66 -2.58 -0.50
C ALA A 10 11.15 -1.47 -1.43
N ALA A 11 10.56 -0.41 -0.87
CA ALA A 11 10.09 0.76 -1.60
C ALA A 11 11.18 1.76 -1.98
N GLN A 12 12.47 1.46 -1.74
CA GLN A 12 13.53 2.48 -1.79
C GLN A 12 13.61 3.20 -3.14
N TYR A 13 13.33 2.50 -4.24
CA TYR A 13 13.32 3.11 -5.57
C TYR A 13 12.26 4.22 -5.67
N LEU A 14 11.03 3.93 -5.24
CA LEU A 14 9.93 4.89 -5.25
C LEU A 14 10.18 6.02 -4.24
N VAL A 15 10.67 5.69 -3.05
CA VAL A 15 11.03 6.68 -2.03
C VAL A 15 12.08 7.66 -2.54
N LYS A 16 13.08 7.19 -3.29
CA LYS A 16 14.10 8.06 -3.91
C LYS A 16 13.54 8.94 -5.02
N MET A 17 12.56 8.43 -5.78
CA MET A 17 12.04 9.11 -6.96
C MET A 17 10.93 10.11 -6.64
N TYR A 18 10.02 9.74 -5.74
CA TYR A 18 8.79 10.49 -5.47
C TYR A 18 8.65 10.91 -4.00
N GLY A 19 9.56 10.51 -3.12
CA GLY A 19 9.52 10.86 -1.69
C GLY A 19 8.90 9.77 -0.82
N ASP A 20 8.86 10.01 0.49
CA ASP A 20 8.39 9.03 1.46
C ASP A 20 6.86 9.07 1.62
N HIS A 21 6.16 8.40 0.70
CA HIS A 21 4.70 8.30 0.67
C HIS A 21 4.21 6.88 1.02
N LEU A 22 4.88 6.23 1.96
CA LEU A 22 4.45 4.93 2.48
C LEU A 22 3.36 5.10 3.51
N GLU A 23 2.27 4.36 3.32
CA GLU A 23 1.12 4.37 4.21
C GLU A 23 0.84 2.96 4.75
N HIS A 24 0.38 2.90 6.00
CA HIS A 24 -0.03 1.65 6.64
C HIS A 24 -1.53 1.44 6.43
N LEU A 25 -1.89 0.29 5.84
CA LEU A 25 -3.27 -0.08 5.57
C LEU A 25 -3.93 -0.78 6.76
N GLY A 26 -3.22 -1.75 7.36
CA GLY A 26 -3.76 -2.57 8.44
C GLY A 26 -3.38 -4.05 8.29
N GLN A 27 -4.16 -4.93 8.92
CA GLN A 27 -3.95 -6.38 8.87
C GLN A 27 -4.70 -7.01 7.68
N TYR A 28 -3.99 -7.73 6.82
CA TYR A 28 -4.55 -8.48 5.68
C TYR A 28 -4.14 -9.96 5.78
N HIS A 29 -5.10 -10.86 6.01
CA HIS A 29 -4.87 -12.31 6.15
C HIS A 29 -3.70 -12.70 7.09
N GLY A 30 -3.55 -11.96 8.19
CA GLY A 30 -2.50 -12.18 9.20
C GLY A 30 -1.12 -11.63 8.82
N ALA A 31 -1.03 -10.80 7.77
CA ALA A 31 0.12 -9.98 7.44
C ALA A 31 -0.17 -8.51 7.73
N GLU A 32 0.83 -7.74 8.14
CA GLU A 32 0.75 -6.27 8.13
C GLU A 32 0.85 -5.78 6.68
N ALA A 33 -0.06 -4.90 6.25
CA ALA A 33 -0.12 -4.37 4.90
C ALA A 33 0.24 -2.87 4.87
N PHE A 34 1.06 -2.52 3.91
CA PHE A 34 1.48 -1.15 3.61
C PHE A 34 1.34 -0.91 2.11
N TYR A 35 1.14 0.33 1.67
CA TYR A 35 1.18 0.65 0.25
C TYR A 35 1.96 1.93 -0.01
N TYR A 36 2.45 2.08 -1.24
CA TYR A 36 3.03 3.33 -1.70
C TYR A 36 1.94 4.19 -2.35
N HIS A 37 1.58 5.29 -1.71
CA HIS A 37 0.62 6.26 -2.24
C HIS A 37 1.37 7.24 -3.14
N PHE A 38 1.24 7.09 -4.46
CA PHE A 38 1.86 8.05 -5.37
C PHE A 38 1.33 9.48 -5.12
N PRO A 39 2.19 10.51 -5.23
CA PRO A 39 1.74 11.90 -5.20
C PRO A 39 0.64 12.17 -6.25
N ASP A 40 -0.30 13.06 -5.92
CA ASP A 40 -1.48 13.37 -6.74
C ASP A 40 -1.15 13.84 -8.18
N ASP A 41 0.06 14.40 -8.39
CA ASP A 41 0.54 14.90 -9.68
C ASP A 41 1.31 13.85 -10.50
N VAL A 42 1.44 12.62 -10.00
CA VAL A 42 2.15 11.52 -10.66
C VAL A 42 1.17 10.58 -11.36
N THR A 43 1.29 10.47 -12.68
CA THR A 43 0.62 9.41 -13.45
C THR A 43 1.41 8.11 -13.35
N ALA A 44 1.03 7.25 -12.41
CA ALA A 44 1.61 5.93 -12.21
C ALA A 44 0.66 4.79 -12.63
N GLY A 45 1.21 3.59 -12.73
CA GLY A 45 0.43 2.36 -12.88
C GLY A 45 -0.18 1.92 -11.54
N PHE A 46 -0.12 0.62 -11.26
CA PHE A 46 -0.62 0.07 -10.01
C PHE A 46 0.27 0.48 -8.82
N PRO A 47 -0.30 0.97 -7.70
CA PRO A 47 0.45 1.21 -6.48
C PRO A 47 0.93 -0.13 -5.89
N PRO A 48 2.23 -0.30 -5.59
CA PRO A 48 2.70 -1.51 -4.94
C PRO A 48 2.25 -1.57 -3.48
N VAL A 49 1.99 -2.80 -3.04
CA VAL A 49 1.66 -3.15 -1.66
C VAL A 49 2.80 -3.98 -1.09
N TYR A 50 3.13 -3.76 0.19
CA TYR A 50 4.13 -4.52 0.92
C TYR A 50 3.45 -5.25 2.07
N LEU A 51 3.55 -6.57 2.08
CA LEU A 51 3.03 -7.42 3.14
C LEU A 51 4.19 -7.91 4.02
N ILE A 52 4.04 -7.77 5.33
CA ILE A 52 4.96 -8.36 6.32
C ILE A 52 4.25 -9.47 7.07
N LYS A 53 4.82 -10.67 7.03
CA LYS A 53 4.36 -11.82 7.81
C LYS A 53 5.56 -12.63 8.27
N ASP A 54 5.60 -12.99 9.55
CA ASP A 54 6.68 -13.79 10.14
C ASP A 54 8.08 -13.23 9.85
N ASP A 55 8.22 -11.90 9.88
CA ASP A 55 9.41 -11.12 9.54
C ASP A 55 9.84 -11.16 8.05
N GLU A 56 9.11 -11.89 7.20
CA GLU A 56 9.30 -11.88 5.74
C GLU A 56 8.53 -10.74 5.08
N ILE A 57 9.09 -10.20 3.98
CA ILE A 57 8.46 -9.16 3.18
C ILE A 57 8.11 -9.69 1.79
N ARG A 58 6.88 -9.42 1.35
CA ARG A 58 6.42 -9.67 -0.02
C ARG A 58 5.93 -8.37 -0.63
N GLU A 59 6.51 -8.01 -1.78
CA GLU A 59 5.95 -6.98 -2.64
C GLU A 59 4.85 -7.58 -3.51
N VAL A 60 3.71 -6.93 -3.54
CA VAL A 60 2.52 -7.29 -4.31
C VAL A 60 2.22 -6.15 -5.28
N ASN A 61 1.97 -6.50 -6.53
CA ASN A 61 1.79 -5.57 -7.64
C ASN A 61 0.51 -5.88 -8.42
N GLU A 62 0.21 -5.05 -9.42
CA GLU A 62 -0.90 -5.25 -10.36
C GLU A 62 -2.28 -5.34 -9.66
N PHE A 63 -3.16 -6.21 -10.15
CA PHE A 63 -4.53 -6.35 -9.65
C PHE A 63 -4.58 -6.85 -8.19
N GLU A 64 -3.66 -7.72 -7.77
CA GLU A 64 -3.61 -8.20 -6.39
C GLU A 64 -3.39 -7.03 -5.41
N ALA A 65 -2.57 -6.04 -5.80
CA ALA A 65 -2.37 -4.84 -4.99
C ALA A 65 -3.65 -4.00 -4.87
N LEU A 66 -4.40 -3.86 -5.96
CA LEU A 66 -5.68 -3.13 -5.93
C LEU A 66 -6.73 -3.84 -5.08
N GLU A 67 -6.80 -5.18 -5.16
CA GLU A 67 -7.70 -5.97 -4.33
C GLU A 67 -7.41 -5.78 -2.84
N ILE A 68 -6.12 -5.78 -2.47
CA ILE A 68 -5.71 -5.54 -1.09
C ILE A 68 -6.09 -4.12 -0.67
N ILE A 69 -5.72 -3.09 -1.42
CA ILE A 69 -6.04 -1.69 -1.09
C ILE A 69 -7.55 -1.50 -0.98
N GLY A 70 -8.31 -2.02 -1.94
CA GLY A 70 -9.77 -1.95 -1.96
C GLY A 70 -10.44 -2.61 -0.75
N SER A 71 -9.80 -3.62 -0.14
CA SER A 71 -10.30 -4.24 1.09
C SER A 71 -10.26 -3.33 2.33
N PHE A 72 -9.49 -2.23 2.27
CA PHE A 72 -9.37 -1.23 3.35
C PHE A 72 -10.17 0.04 3.12
N VAL A 73 -10.78 0.19 1.94
CA VAL A 73 -11.68 1.32 1.66
C VAL A 73 -13.07 0.95 2.18
N GLU A 74 -13.68 1.83 2.98
CA GLU A 74 -15.07 1.66 3.36
C GLU A 74 -15.92 1.58 2.08
N ASN A 75 -16.76 0.55 1.96
CA ASN A 75 -17.75 0.50 0.90
C ASN A 75 -18.69 1.70 1.09
N LEU A 76 -18.44 2.79 0.37
CA LEU A 76 -19.44 3.83 0.16
C LEU A 76 -20.58 3.14 -0.57
N SER A 77 -21.70 2.95 0.13
CA SER A 77 -22.89 2.46 -0.55
C SER A 77 -23.34 3.53 -1.54
N GLU A 78 -23.99 3.14 -2.64
CA GLU A 78 -24.62 4.13 -3.55
C GLU A 78 -25.57 5.07 -2.80
N SER A 79 -26.06 4.65 -1.62
CA SER A 79 -26.93 5.44 -0.74
C SER A 79 -26.20 6.57 0.00
N ASP A 80 -24.86 6.52 0.08
CA ASP A 80 -24.02 7.51 0.75
C ASP A 80 -23.63 8.68 -0.19
N ILE A 81 -23.90 8.55 -1.49
CA ILE A 81 -23.70 9.57 -2.51
C ILE A 81 -25.00 10.39 -2.64
N LYS A 82 -25.03 11.59 -2.06
CA LYS A 82 -26.15 12.54 -2.15
C LYS A 82 -26.03 13.50 -3.33
#